data_AF-A0A967XKK3-F1
#
_entry.id   AF-A0A967XKK3-F1
#
_cell.length_a   1.000
_cell.length_b   1.000
_cell.length_c   1.000
_cell.angle_alpha   90.00
_cell.angle_beta   90.00
_cell.angle_gamma   90.00
#
_symmetry.space_group_name_H-M   'P 1'
#
loop_
_entity.id
_entity.type
_entity.pdbx_description
1 polymer ?
#
loop_
_entity_poly.entity_id
_entity_poly.type
_entity_poly.pdbx_seq_one_letter_code
_entity_poly.pdbx_strand_id
1 'polypeptide(L)' 'AAIQEHGGRVLVRSPSGEVQEGSMKPLTIVVEFDDLETARRFYHSDAYTEARQLREACSETDLVLVEGL' A
#
# COMPACT_ATOMS: atom_id res chain seq x y z
N ALA A 1 11.90 -6.04 -0.86
CA ALA A 1 12.62 -5.09 -1.74
C ALA A 1 12.17 -3.69 -1.37
N ALA A 2 11.50 -2.92 -2.23
CA ALA A 2 11.26 -1.48 -2.00
C ALA A 2 10.55 -1.10 -0.68
N ILE A 3 9.53 -1.85 -0.25
CA ILE A 3 8.80 -1.57 1.00
C ILE A 3 9.74 -1.67 2.21
N GLN A 4 10.45 -2.79 2.35
CA GLN A 4 11.39 -3.01 3.45
C GLN A 4 12.59 -2.07 3.40
N GLU A 5 13.05 -1.70 2.21
CA GLU A 5 14.15 -0.74 2.03
C GLU A 5 13.81 0.66 2.54
N HIS A 6 12.53 1.01 2.59
CA HIS A 6 12.03 2.26 3.17
C HIS A 6 11.52 2.10 4.62
N GLY A 7 11.88 1.00 5.30
CA GLY A 7 11.43 0.73 6.66
C GLY A 7 9.98 0.27 6.78
N GLY A 8 9.31 0.00 5.66
CA GLY A 8 7.93 -0.44 5.66
C GLY A 8 7.76 -1.90 6.11
N ARG A 9 6.74 -2.13 6.92
CA ARG A 9 6.34 -3.46 7.43
C ARG A 9 4.96 -3.83 6.92
N VAL A 10 4.87 -4.93 6.18
CA VAL A 10 3.58 -5.46 5.72
C VAL A 10 2.86 -6.12 6.90
N LEU A 11 1.72 -5.57 7.30
CA LEU A 11 0.86 -6.11 8.35
C LEU A 11 -0.20 -7.06 7.78
N VAL A 12 -0.74 -6.72 6.61
CA VAL A 12 -1.80 -7.48 5.94
C VAL A 12 -1.49 -7.59 4.45
N ARG A 13 -1.73 -8.77 3.88
CA ARG A 13 -1.83 -9.00 2.44
C ARG A 13 -2.81 -10.15 2.20
N SER A 14 -4.07 -9.84 1.95
CA SER A 14 -5.13 -10.85 1.82
C SER A 14 -6.06 -10.56 0.64
N PRO A 15 -6.29 -11.55 -0.26
CA PRO A 15 -7.31 -11.46 -1.31
C PRO A 15 -8.72 -11.84 -0.82
N SER A 16 -8.90 -12.13 0.47
CA SER A 16 -10.09 -12.79 1.02
C SER A 16 -10.59 -12.10 2.30
N GLY A 17 -10.51 -10.77 2.36
CA GLY A 17 -11.09 -10.01 3.46
C GLY A 17 -12.61 -10.19 3.53
N GLU A 18 -13.15 -10.42 4.72
CA GLU A 18 -14.59 -10.48 4.94
C GLU A 18 -15.16 -9.07 5.10
N VAL A 19 -15.81 -8.57 4.05
CA VAL A 19 -16.41 -7.23 4.04
C VAL A 19 -17.72 -7.26 4.84
N GLN A 20 -17.72 -6.63 6.02
CA GLN A 20 -18.90 -6.57 6.89
C GLN A 20 -19.91 -5.50 6.43
N GLU A 21 -19.43 -4.38 5.90
CA GLU A 21 -20.25 -3.24 5.46
C GLU A 21 -19.66 -2.59 4.20
N GLY A 22 -20.53 -2.14 3.28
CA GLY A 22 -20.13 -1.44 2.05
C GLY A 22 -19.53 -2.36 0.99
N SER A 23 -18.60 -1.81 0.20
CA SER A 23 -17.92 -2.52 -0.90
C SER A 23 -16.43 -2.25 -0.83
N MET A 24 -15.61 -3.29 -1.04
CA MET A 24 -14.16 -3.18 -1.04
C MET A 24 -13.56 -4.01 -2.18
N LYS A 25 -12.41 -3.58 -2.70
CA LYS A 25 -11.62 -4.38 -3.66
C LYS A 25 -11.10 -5.66 -2.96
N PRO A 26 -10.96 -6.79 -3.68
CA PRO A 26 -10.71 -8.09 -3.08
C PRO A 26 -9.34 -8.21 -2.40
N LEU A 27 -8.32 -7.50 -2.89
CA LEU A 27 -6.97 -7.52 -2.31
C LEU A 27 -6.76 -6.33 -1.37
N THR A 28 -6.62 -6.62 -0.08
CA THR A 28 -6.25 -5.64 0.95
C THR A 28 -4.78 -5.80 1.31
N ILE A 29 -4.05 -4.68 1.31
CA ILE A 29 -2.66 -4.61 1.78
C ILE A 29 -2.57 -3.47 2.79
N VAL A 30 -2.01 -3.78 3.96
CA VAL A 30 -1.71 -2.76 4.99
C VAL A 30 -0.21 -2.78 5.23
N VAL A 31 0.40 -1.61 5.12
CA VAL A 31 1.83 -1.41 5.34
C VAL A 31 1.99 -0.32 6.40
N GLU A 32 2.70 -0.66 7.47
CA GLU A 32 3.10 0.24 8.54
C GLU A 32 4.46 0.85 8.21
N PHE A 33 4.61 2.14 8.50
CA PHE A 33 5.86 2.89 8.47
C PHE A 33 6.00 3.65 9.79
N ASP A 34 7.23 4.03 10.15
CA ASP A 34 7.50 4.76 11.38
C ASP A 34 6.75 6.11 11.46
N ASP A 35 6.54 6.76 10.31
CA ASP A 35 5.83 8.03 10.19
C ASP A 35 5.25 8.24 8.77
N LEU A 36 4.35 9.21 8.65
CA LEU A 36 3.66 9.52 7.39
C LEU A 36 4.60 10.07 6.30
N GLU A 37 5.65 10.79 6.68
CA GLU A 37 6.65 11.30 5.73
C GLU A 37 7.44 10.14 5.12
N THR A 38 7.83 9.14 5.91
CA THR A 38 8.48 7.92 5.44
C THR A 38 7.59 7.18 4.42
N ALA A 39 6.29 7.06 4.70
CA ALA A 39 5.33 6.48 3.76
C ALA A 39 5.21 7.30 2.46
N ARG A 40 5.27 8.65 2.55
CA ARG A 40 5.31 9.55 1.38
C ARG A 40 6.58 9.35 0.56
N ARG A 41 7.75 9.30 1.19
CA ARG A 41 9.04 9.07 0.50
C ARG A 41 9.03 7.73 -0.23
N PHE A 42 8.51 6.68 0.41
CA PHE A 42 8.30 5.38 -0.24
C PHE A 42 7.39 5.50 -1.47
N TYR A 43 6.21 6.13 -1.33
CA TYR A 43 5.24 6.26 -2.42
C TYR A 43 5.80 7.06 -3.62
N HIS A 44 6.63 8.06 -3.36
CA HIS A 44 7.26 8.89 -4.39
C HIS A 44 8.64 8.38 -4.85
N SER A 45 9.12 7.24 -4.35
CA SER A 45 10.38 6.66 -4.78
C SER A 45 10.30 6.19 -6.24
N ASP A 46 11.44 6.22 -6.94
CA ASP A 46 11.53 5.74 -8.33
C ASP A 46 11.11 4.26 -8.42
N ALA A 47 11.62 3.45 -7.48
CA ALA A 47 11.30 2.02 -7.40
C ALA A 47 9.80 1.75 -7.25
N TYR A 48 9.09 2.53 -6.43
CA TYR A 48 7.64 2.37 -6.29
C TYR A 48 6.87 2.98 -7.47
N THR A 49 7.40 4.04 -8.09
CA THR A 49 6.80 4.67 -9.27
C THR A 49 6.76 3.69 -10.45
N GLU A 50 7.84 2.97 -10.72
CA GLU A 50 7.89 1.92 -11.75
C GLU A 50 6.91 0.78 -11.44
N ALA A 51 6.89 0.31 -10.18
CA ALA A 51 5.95 -0.72 -9.75
C ALA A 51 4.48 -0.27 -9.87
N ARG A 52 4.20 1.02 -9.59
CA ARG A 52 2.87 1.61 -9.74
C ARG A 52 2.41 1.62 -11.18
N GLN A 53 3.26 1.99 -12.14
CA GLN A 53 2.90 2.02 -13.56
C GLN A 53 2.46 0.64 -14.06
N LEU A 54 3.19 -0.42 -13.68
CA LEU A 54 2.79 -1.79 -13.99
C LEU A 54 1.45 -2.15 -13.35
N ARG A 55 1.25 -1.77 -12.08
CA ARG A 55 -0.01 -2.02 -11.38
C ARG A 55 -1.19 -1.31 -12.05
N GLU A 56 -1.06 -0.04 -12.40
CA GLU A 56 -2.10 0.75 -13.07
C GLU A 56 -2.50 0.17 -14.42
N ALA A 57 -1.57 -0.47 -15.14
CA ALA A 57 -1.87 -1.13 -16.41
C ALA A 57 -2.67 -2.44 -16.26
N CYS A 58 -2.67 -3.08 -15.09
CA CYS A 58 -3.30 -4.39 -14.90
C CYS A 58 -4.33 -4.45 -13.75
N SER A 59 -4.50 -3.37 -12.98
CA SER A 59 -5.34 -3.36 -11.79
C SER A 59 -5.79 -1.95 -11.41
N GLU A 60 -7.05 -1.82 -11.00
CA GLU A 60 -7.55 -0.64 -10.32
C GLU A 60 -7.28 -0.75 -8.81
N THR A 61 -6.80 0.31 -8.17
CA THR A 61 -6.43 0.27 -6.75
C THR A 61 -6.79 1.57 -6.06
N ASP A 62 -7.41 1.45 -4.89
CA ASP A 62 -7.57 2.56 -3.95
C ASP A 62 -6.39 2.52 -2.98
N LEU A 63 -5.65 3.62 -2.88
CA LEU A 63 -4.51 3.75 -1.98
C LEU A 63 -4.62 5.05 -1.20
N VAL A 64 -4.46 4.95 0.11
CA VAL A 64 -4.49 6.08 1.02
C VAL A 64 -3.28 6.01 1.95
N LEU A 65 -2.73 7.18 2.28
CA LEU A 65 -1.76 7.34 3.35
C LEU A 65 -2.50 8.00 4.53
N VAL A 66 -2.46 7.35 5.69
CA VAL A 66 -3.16 7.80 6.89
C VAL A 66 -2.18 7.90 8.05
N GLU A 67 -2.36 8.91 8.90
CA GLU A 67 -1.61 9.04 10.14
C GLU A 67 -2.21 8.11 11.21
N GLY A 68 -1.35 7.41 11.94
CA GLY A 68 -1.74 6.62 13.10
C GLY A 68 -2.02 7.50 14.32
N LEU A 69 -2.69 6.94 15.33
CA LEU A 69 -2.90 7.60 16.63
C LEU A 69 -1.68 7.46 17.54
#